data_AF-A0A8X6F079-F1
#
_entry.id   AF-A0A8X6F079-F1
#
_cell.length_a   1.000
_cell.length_b   1.000
_cell.length_c   1.000
_cell.angle_alpha   90.00
_cell.angle_beta   90.00
_cell.angle_gamma   90.00
#
_symmetry.space_group_name_H-M   'P 1'
#
loop_
_entity.id
_entity.type
_entity.pdbx_description
1 polymer ?
#
loop_
_entity_poly.entity_id
_entity_poly.type
_entity_poly.pdbx_seq_one_letter_code
_entity_poly.pdbx_strand_id
1 'polypeptide(L)'
;MYRVFTYRNSYKYLDILQHLVDSYNHSVHRSHGFAPANVTEADEPLIYKSLYNISSPIKFRFLMNDVVRISKARKVFKKGYLPGWTEETFTIYKRYPTNPPTYVLQDLSGKEIAGRFYAEELQKINKTGNDFWAIEKIIRTKGRGSSRQLLVKWVGFDDSFNSWIKAEWLKT
;
A
#
# COMPACT_ATOMS: atom_id res chain seq x y z
N MET A 1 5.90 15.86 -28.69
CA MET A 1 6.53 14.69 -29.35
C MET A 1 5.55 13.93 -30.25
N TYR A 2 4.53 13.22 -29.72
CA TYR A 2 3.60 12.42 -30.54
C TYR A 2 2.92 13.17 -31.69
N ARG A 3 2.55 14.44 -31.50
CA ARG A 3 2.01 15.30 -32.58
C ARG A 3 2.95 15.40 -33.78
N VAL A 4 4.27 15.51 -33.53
CA VAL A 4 5.29 15.62 -34.58
C VAL A 4 5.46 14.27 -35.28
N PHE A 5 5.40 13.16 -34.55
CA PHE A 5 5.45 11.81 -35.14
C PHE A 5 4.27 11.56 -36.09
N THR A 6 3.06 11.93 -35.68
CA THR A 6 1.88 11.82 -36.54
C THR A 6 2.00 12.68 -37.79
N TYR A 7 2.44 13.93 -37.67
CA TYR A 7 2.61 14.84 -38.80
C TYR A 7 3.65 14.34 -39.82
N ARG A 8 4.76 13.77 -39.33
CA ARG A 8 5.86 13.28 -40.18
C ARG A 8 5.71 11.83 -40.63
N ASN A 9 4.69 11.13 -40.13
CA ASN A 9 4.52 9.68 -40.28
C ASN A 9 5.83 8.89 -40.00
N SER A 10 6.56 9.28 -38.96
CA SER A 10 7.87 8.72 -38.61
C SER A 10 8.14 8.88 -37.12
N TYR A 11 8.74 7.85 -36.53
CA TYR A 11 9.20 7.85 -35.13
C TYR A 11 10.67 8.26 -34.99
N LYS A 12 11.34 8.64 -36.08
CA LYS A 12 12.69 9.22 -36.00
C LYS A 12 12.60 10.54 -35.24
N TYR A 13 13.30 10.62 -34.11
CA TYR A 13 13.22 11.76 -33.21
C TYR A 13 14.54 12.50 -33.01
N LEU A 14 15.67 11.92 -33.43
CA LEU A 14 16.99 12.49 -33.19
C LEU A 14 17.16 13.87 -33.84
N ASP A 15 16.61 14.05 -35.04
CA ASP A 15 16.63 15.28 -35.81
C ASP A 15 15.76 16.41 -35.22
N ILE A 16 14.75 16.07 -34.39
CA ILE A 16 13.89 17.03 -33.70
C ILE A 16 14.17 17.16 -32.22
N LEU A 17 15.06 16.32 -31.68
CA LEU A 17 15.30 16.26 -30.24
C LEU A 17 15.72 17.63 -29.72
N GLN A 18 16.64 18.30 -30.41
CA GLN A 18 17.13 19.61 -30.00
C GLN A 18 16.02 20.66 -29.97
N HIS A 19 15.16 20.69 -30.98
CA HIS A 19 14.01 21.60 -31.02
C HIS A 19 12.97 21.30 -29.94
N LEU A 20 12.77 20.03 -29.58
CA LEU A 20 11.87 19.64 -28.50
C LEU A 20 12.40 20.07 -27.13
N VAL A 21 13.69 19.88 -26.88
CA VAL A 21 14.35 20.29 -25.64
C VAL A 21 14.29 21.81 -25.50
N ASP A 22 14.62 22.54 -26.56
CA ASP A 22 14.56 24.01 -26.59
C ASP A 22 13.13 24.52 -26.31
N SER A 23 12.14 23.95 -27.00
CA SER A 23 10.73 24.31 -26.79
C SER A 23 10.26 24.01 -25.36
N TYR A 24 10.67 22.89 -24.76
CA TYR A 24 10.30 22.55 -23.39
C TYR A 24 10.93 23.52 -22.38
N ASN A 25 12.24 23.76 -22.50
CA ASN A 25 12.98 24.58 -21.55
C ASN A 25 12.54 26.05 -21.56
N HIS A 26 12.04 26.56 -22.69
CA HIS A 26 11.57 27.94 -22.80
C HIS A 26 10.04 28.10 -22.68
N SER A 27 9.29 27.01 -22.57
CA SER A 27 7.84 27.06 -22.36
C SER A 27 7.50 27.28 -20.89
N VAL A 28 6.64 28.25 -20.60
CA VAL A 28 6.13 28.47 -19.25
C VAL A 28 5.16 27.37 -18.85
N HIS A 29 5.47 26.66 -17.76
CA HIS A 29 4.60 25.61 -17.23
C HIS A 29 3.45 26.21 -16.42
N ARG A 30 2.21 25.77 -16.70
CA ARG A 30 0.99 26.28 -16.04
C ARG A 30 0.95 26.06 -14.53
N SER A 31 1.55 24.98 -14.03
CA SER A 31 1.44 24.58 -12.61
C SER A 31 2.17 25.51 -11.64
N HIS A 32 3.25 26.16 -12.10
CA HIS A 32 4.06 27.05 -11.26
C HIS A 32 4.42 28.38 -11.93
N GLY A 33 4.18 28.55 -13.24
CA GLY A 33 4.38 29.81 -13.94
C GLY A 33 5.81 30.10 -14.39
N PHE A 34 6.72 29.13 -14.32
CA PHE A 34 8.12 29.30 -14.74
C PHE A 34 8.43 28.46 -15.99
N ALA A 35 9.32 28.97 -16.83
CA ALA A 35 10.00 28.18 -17.85
C ALA A 35 11.27 27.56 -17.25
N PRO A 36 11.57 26.27 -17.49
CA PRO A 36 12.73 25.60 -16.88
C PRO A 36 14.06 26.33 -17.07
N ALA A 37 14.29 26.97 -18.22
CA ALA A 37 15.51 27.72 -18.52
C ALA A 37 15.72 28.95 -17.61
N ASN A 38 14.65 29.47 -16.99
CA ASN A 38 14.68 30.68 -16.19
C ASN A 38 14.67 30.41 -14.67
N VAL A 39 14.67 29.14 -14.24
CA VAL A 39 14.59 28.78 -12.82
C VAL A 39 15.96 28.91 -12.15
N THR A 40 15.99 29.60 -11.02
CA THR A 40 17.17 29.72 -10.14
C THR A 40 16.93 29.06 -8.79
N GLU A 41 17.98 28.85 -8.00
CA GLU A 41 17.87 28.31 -6.62
C GLU A 41 16.96 29.17 -5.73
N ALA A 42 16.93 30.49 -5.95
CA ALA A 42 16.08 31.41 -5.20
C ALA A 42 14.57 31.19 -5.45
N ASP A 43 14.22 30.61 -6.60
CA ASP A 43 12.83 30.34 -6.99
C ASP A 43 12.28 29.03 -6.40
N GLU A 44 13.16 28.15 -5.91
CA GLU A 44 12.80 26.85 -5.33
C GLU A 44 11.65 26.93 -4.32
N PRO A 45 11.68 27.79 -3.27
CA PRO A 45 10.60 27.85 -2.29
C PRO A 45 9.27 28.29 -2.90
N LEU A 46 9.29 29.15 -3.92
CA LEU A 46 8.08 29.62 -4.61
C LEU A 46 7.49 28.51 -5.47
N ILE A 47 8.33 27.83 -6.26
CA ILE A 47 7.93 26.71 -7.11
C ILE A 47 7.40 25.57 -6.25
N TYR A 48 8.09 25.22 -5.17
CA TYR A 48 7.69 24.19 -4.23
C TYR A 48 6.31 24.51 -3.60
N LYS A 49 6.09 25.74 -3.16
CA LYS A 49 4.80 26.18 -2.61
C LYS A 49 3.68 26.16 -3.64
N SER A 50 3.96 26.47 -4.91
CA SER A 50 2.96 26.42 -5.98
C SER A 50 2.58 24.99 -6.37
N LEU A 51 3.58 24.10 -6.45
CA LEU A 51 3.39 22.70 -6.83
C LEU A 51 2.73 21.89 -5.72
N TYR A 52 3.14 22.12 -4.48
CA TYR A 52 2.72 21.34 -3.34
C TYR A 52 1.87 22.20 -2.41
N ASN A 53 0.63 21.77 -2.17
CA ASN A 53 -0.31 22.45 -1.29
C ASN A 53 0.01 22.17 0.20
N ILE A 54 1.17 22.65 0.66
CA ILE A 54 1.76 22.33 1.97
C ILE A 54 0.86 22.76 3.13
N SER A 55 -0.01 23.74 2.93
CA SER A 55 -0.91 24.27 3.95
C SER A 55 -2.23 23.50 4.12
N SER A 56 -2.47 22.45 3.31
CA SER A 56 -3.71 21.68 3.44
C SER A 56 -3.75 20.89 4.75
N PRO A 57 -4.88 20.89 5.47
CA PRO A 57 -5.01 20.07 6.67
C PRO A 57 -4.90 18.59 6.30
N ILE A 58 -4.08 17.86 7.06
CA ILE A 58 -3.84 16.44 6.83
C ILE A 58 -5.08 15.66 7.26
N LYS A 59 -5.70 14.99 6.28
CA LYS A 59 -6.88 14.15 6.50
C LYS A 59 -6.49 12.69 6.59
N PHE A 60 -6.68 12.09 7.76
CA PHE A 60 -6.51 10.65 7.94
C PHE A 60 -7.70 9.89 7.34
N ARG A 61 -7.42 8.86 6.54
CA ARG A 61 -8.44 7.93 6.00
C ARG A 61 -8.95 6.96 7.07
N PHE A 62 -8.07 6.52 7.96
CA PHE A 62 -8.38 5.55 9.01
C PHE A 62 -8.25 6.14 10.41
N LEU A 63 -9.02 5.55 11.34
CA LEU A 63 -9.04 5.91 12.75
C LEU A 63 -8.12 4.99 13.56
N MET A 64 -7.82 5.42 14.78
CA MET A 64 -7.17 4.54 15.77
C MET A 64 -8.07 3.33 16.03
N ASN A 65 -7.46 2.16 16.23
CA ASN A 65 -8.14 0.88 16.46
C ASN A 65 -8.95 0.32 15.29
N ASP A 66 -8.90 0.96 14.10
CA ASP A 66 -9.44 0.34 12.90
C ASP A 66 -8.65 -0.94 12.57
N VAL A 67 -9.37 -2.01 12.24
CA VAL A 67 -8.77 -3.27 11.78
C VAL A 67 -8.54 -3.19 10.28
N VAL A 68 -7.33 -3.51 9.85
CA VAL A 68 -6.86 -3.40 8.46
C VAL A 68 -6.10 -4.63 8.00
N ARG A 69 -6.02 -4.82 6.69
CA ARG A 69 -5.09 -5.73 6.00
C ARG A 69 -4.03 -4.91 5.26
N ILE A 70 -2.84 -5.48 5.09
CA ILE A 70 -1.73 -4.85 4.37
C ILE A 70 -1.71 -5.38 2.93
N SER A 71 -1.34 -4.52 1.97
CA SER A 71 -1.16 -4.95 0.59
C SER A 71 0.05 -5.89 0.45
N LYS A 72 -0.09 -6.95 -0.35
CA LYS A 72 1.01 -7.87 -0.65
C LYS A 72 2.02 -7.21 -1.59
N ALA A 73 3.30 -7.37 -1.30
CA ALA A 73 4.38 -6.97 -2.18
C ALA A 73 4.20 -7.55 -3.60
N ARG A 74 4.34 -6.69 -4.61
CA ARG A 74 4.21 -7.09 -6.02
C ARG A 74 5.43 -7.91 -6.43
N LYS A 75 5.20 -9.13 -6.92
CA LYS A 75 6.23 -9.95 -7.60
C LYS A 75 6.23 -9.63 -9.10
N VAL A 76 7.37 -9.81 -9.77
CA VAL A 76 7.54 -9.57 -11.23
C VAL A 76 6.45 -10.26 -12.05
N PHE A 77 6.13 -11.51 -11.69
CA PHE A 77 5.04 -12.27 -12.29
C PHE A 77 3.94 -12.51 -11.24
N LYS A 78 2.91 -11.66 -11.24
CA LYS A 78 1.72 -11.84 -10.41
C LYS A 78 0.57 -12.37 -11.26
N LYS A 79 -0.07 -13.44 -10.81
CA LYS A 79 -1.33 -13.90 -11.39
C LYS A 79 -2.46 -12.96 -10.93
N GLY A 80 -3.19 -12.38 -11.88
CA GLY A 80 -4.23 -11.36 -11.60
C GLY A 80 -5.37 -11.84 -10.70
N TYR A 81 -5.68 -13.14 -10.74
CA TYR A 81 -6.74 -13.75 -9.92
C TYR A 81 -6.34 -13.99 -8.45
N LEU A 82 -5.05 -13.83 -8.09
CA LEU A 82 -4.61 -14.01 -6.71
C LEU A 82 -4.89 -12.75 -5.87
N PRO A 83 -5.32 -12.92 -4.60
CA PRO A 83 -5.65 -11.80 -3.73
C PRO A 83 -4.45 -10.89 -3.50
N GLY A 84 -4.70 -9.59 -3.52
CA GLY A 84 -3.69 -8.54 -3.34
C GLY A 84 -3.39 -8.16 -1.89
N TRP A 85 -4.14 -8.70 -0.92
CA TRP A 85 -4.05 -8.33 0.49
C TRP A 85 -3.57 -9.52 1.33
N THR A 86 -2.96 -9.24 2.49
CA THR A 86 -2.58 -10.25 3.50
C THR A 86 -3.83 -10.92 4.08
N GLU A 87 -3.69 -12.17 4.53
CA GLU A 87 -4.75 -12.81 5.32
C GLU A 87 -4.70 -12.39 6.78
N GLU A 88 -3.49 -12.18 7.30
CA GLU A 88 -3.26 -11.56 8.60
C GLU A 88 -3.87 -10.15 8.66
N THR A 89 -4.41 -9.84 9.83
CA THR A 89 -5.12 -8.59 10.10
C THR A 89 -4.45 -7.85 11.24
N PHE A 90 -4.41 -6.54 11.11
CA PHE A 90 -3.66 -5.65 11.99
C PHE A 90 -4.55 -4.55 12.50
N THR A 91 -4.16 -3.93 13.60
CA THR A 91 -4.89 -2.82 14.20
C THR A 91 -4.07 -1.55 14.06
N ILE A 92 -4.72 -0.44 13.70
CA ILE A 92 -4.04 0.86 13.66
C ILE A 92 -3.74 1.32 15.08
N TYR A 93 -2.44 1.37 15.38
CA TYR A 93 -1.93 1.73 16.70
C TYR A 93 -1.53 3.20 16.82
N LYS A 94 -0.94 3.80 15.79
CA LYS A 94 -0.61 5.23 15.77
C LYS A 94 -0.84 5.82 14.39
N ARG A 95 -1.06 7.14 14.36
CA ARG A 95 -1.22 7.93 13.14
C ARG A 95 -0.29 9.13 13.20
N TYR A 96 0.38 9.42 12.09
CA TYR A 96 1.30 10.54 12.01
C TYR A 96 0.86 11.52 10.92
N PRO A 97 0.82 12.82 11.23
CA PRO A 97 0.43 13.86 10.30
C PRO A 97 1.62 14.20 9.37
N THR A 98 2.02 13.23 8.54
CA THR A 98 2.89 13.46 7.38
C THR A 98 2.05 13.80 6.16
N ASN A 99 2.67 14.35 5.11
CA ASN A 99 2.02 14.56 3.83
C ASN A 99 2.66 13.64 2.77
N PRO A 100 2.03 12.51 2.39
CA PRO A 100 0.72 12.00 2.82
C PRO A 100 0.75 11.33 4.22
N PRO A 101 -0.42 11.15 4.88
CA PRO A 101 -0.51 10.61 6.23
C PRO A 101 -0.05 9.16 6.30
N THR A 102 0.61 8.81 7.40
CA THR A 102 1.17 7.47 7.61
C THR A 102 0.71 6.85 8.93
N TYR A 103 0.73 5.52 8.97
CA TYR A 103 0.14 4.70 10.03
C TYR A 103 1.17 3.71 10.58
N VAL A 104 1.10 3.45 11.88
CA VAL A 104 1.81 2.35 12.54
C VAL A 104 0.78 1.32 12.97
N LEU A 105 1.11 0.06 12.75
CA LEU A 105 0.23 -1.08 12.97
C LEU A 105 0.71 -1.95 14.12
N GLN A 106 -0.23 -2.64 14.74
CA GLN A 106 0.04 -3.73 15.67
C GLN A 106 -0.59 -5.03 15.16
N ASP A 107 0.07 -6.15 15.45
CA ASP A 107 -0.48 -7.49 15.25
C ASP A 107 -1.55 -7.84 16.31
N LEU A 108 -2.12 -9.05 16.21
CA LEU A 108 -3.11 -9.53 17.17
C LEU A 108 -2.53 -9.75 18.59
N SER A 109 -1.21 -9.92 18.70
CA SER A 109 -0.50 -10.05 19.98
C SER A 109 -0.19 -8.69 20.62
N GLY A 110 -0.52 -7.58 19.94
CA GLY A 110 -0.23 -6.22 20.38
C GLY A 110 1.19 -5.75 20.09
N LYS A 111 1.98 -6.51 19.33
CA LYS A 111 3.34 -6.15 18.94
C LYS A 111 3.31 -5.18 17.77
N GLU A 112 4.10 -4.11 17.86
CA GLU A 112 4.24 -3.12 16.79
C GLU A 112 4.96 -3.71 15.58
N ILE A 113 4.41 -3.46 14.40
CA ILE A 113 5.04 -3.84 13.13
C ILE A 113 6.05 -2.77 12.73
N ALA A 114 7.24 -3.22 12.35
CA ALA A 114 8.30 -2.33 11.92
C ALA A 114 7.90 -1.56 10.66
N GLY A 115 8.10 -0.24 10.69
CA GLY A 115 7.84 0.66 9.57
C GLY A 115 6.54 1.46 9.70
N ARG A 116 6.23 2.20 8.64
CA ARG A 116 5.05 3.05 8.54
C ARG A 116 4.38 2.79 7.20
N PHE A 117 3.06 2.76 7.22
CA PHE A 117 2.25 2.40 6.06
C PHE A 117 1.46 3.60 5.56
N TYR A 118 1.31 3.71 4.24
CA TYR A 118 0.42 4.68 3.62
C TYR A 118 -1.03 4.18 3.61
N ALA A 119 -1.98 5.10 3.45
CA ALA A 119 -3.39 4.75 3.39
C ALA A 119 -3.72 3.81 2.21
N GLU A 120 -2.93 3.86 1.14
CA GLU A 120 -3.05 3.06 -0.08
C GLU A 120 -2.59 1.61 0.12
N GLU A 121 -1.73 1.38 1.11
CA GLU A 121 -1.21 0.06 1.46
C GLU A 121 -2.09 -0.68 2.45
N LEU A 122 -3.20 -0.06 2.89
CA LEU A 122 -4.10 -0.56 3.92
C LEU A 122 -5.52 -0.71 3.40
N GLN A 123 -6.17 -1.81 3.79
CA GLN A 123 -7.59 -2.04 3.55
C GLN A 123 -8.31 -2.25 4.87
N LYS A 124 -9.22 -1.35 5.23
CA LYS A 124 -10.09 -1.54 6.40
C LYS A 124 -11.01 -2.73 6.17
N ILE A 125 -11.12 -3.56 7.22
CA ILE A 125 -12.03 -4.69 7.25
C ILE A 125 -13.03 -4.49 8.39
N ASN A 126 -14.28 -4.86 8.14
CA ASN A 126 -15.30 -4.92 9.18
C ASN A 126 -15.31 -6.35 9.69
N LYS A 127 -14.59 -6.63 10.78
CA LYS A 127 -14.69 -7.93 11.42
C LYS A 127 -15.92 -8.00 12.30
N THR A 128 -16.85 -8.86 11.93
CA THR A 128 -17.87 -9.33 12.87
C THR A 128 -17.22 -10.31 13.83
N GLY A 129 -17.57 -10.30 15.12
CA GLY A 129 -16.95 -11.16 16.15
C GLY A 129 -17.08 -12.68 15.91
N ASN A 130 -17.72 -13.09 14.82
CA ASN A 130 -17.92 -14.48 14.40
C ASN A 130 -17.14 -14.83 13.13
N ASP A 131 -16.14 -14.02 12.75
CA ASP A 131 -15.35 -14.27 11.55
C ASP A 131 -14.40 -15.46 11.75
N PHE A 132 -14.57 -16.46 10.89
CA PHE A 132 -13.74 -17.66 10.88
C PHE A 132 -12.37 -17.38 10.27
N TRP A 133 -11.32 -17.92 10.89
CA TRP A 133 -9.97 -17.90 10.36
C TRP A 133 -9.71 -19.11 9.47
N ALA A 134 -9.09 -18.88 8.31
CA ALA A 134 -8.75 -19.97 7.40
C ALA A 134 -7.59 -20.81 7.95
N ILE A 135 -7.72 -22.13 7.85
CA ILE A 135 -6.68 -23.10 8.24
C ILE A 135 -5.78 -23.36 7.03
N GLU A 136 -4.48 -23.16 7.21
CA GLU A 136 -3.47 -23.50 6.20
C GLU A 136 -3.18 -25.00 6.22
N LYS A 137 -2.88 -25.52 7.41
CA LYS A 137 -2.59 -26.94 7.62
C LYS A 137 -2.85 -27.36 9.07
N ILE A 138 -3.20 -28.63 9.24
CA ILE A 138 -3.22 -29.28 10.56
C ILE A 138 -1.82 -29.86 10.79
N ILE A 139 -1.13 -29.39 11.82
CA ILE A 139 0.25 -29.77 12.13
C ILE A 139 0.27 -31.06 12.96
N ARG A 140 -0.58 -31.15 13.98
CA ARG A 140 -0.66 -32.30 14.90
C ARG A 140 -2.09 -32.55 15.34
N THR A 141 -2.35 -33.78 15.77
CA THR A 141 -3.61 -34.19 16.38
C THR A 141 -3.34 -34.89 17.69
N LYS A 142 -4.16 -34.63 18.72
CA LYS A 142 -4.09 -35.34 20.00
C LYS A 142 -5.48 -35.63 20.56
N GLY A 143 -5.57 -36.63 21.44
CA GLY A 143 -6.83 -37.09 22.01
C GLY A 143 -7.60 -38.05 21.09
N ARG A 144 -8.73 -38.57 21.58
CA ARG A 144 -9.66 -39.46 20.85
C ARG A 144 -11.11 -39.06 21.14
N GLY A 145 -12.02 -39.36 20.22
CA GLY A 145 -13.45 -39.04 20.35
C GLY A 145 -13.72 -37.53 20.45
N SER A 146 -14.60 -37.14 21.37
CA SER A 146 -15.01 -35.74 21.63
C SER A 146 -13.87 -34.86 22.18
N SER A 147 -12.85 -35.46 22.80
CA SER A 147 -11.67 -34.73 23.30
C SER A 147 -10.61 -34.44 22.23
N ARG A 148 -10.88 -34.77 20.97
CA ARG A 148 -9.92 -34.61 19.87
C ARG A 148 -9.62 -33.13 19.63
N GLN A 149 -8.34 -32.78 19.73
CA GLN A 149 -7.81 -31.46 19.45
C GLN A 149 -6.85 -31.49 18.26
N LEU A 150 -6.82 -30.39 17.51
CA LEU A 150 -6.01 -30.19 16.31
C LEU A 150 -5.12 -28.97 16.53
N LEU A 151 -3.81 -29.14 16.36
CA LEU A 151 -2.86 -28.01 16.31
C LEU A 151 -2.86 -27.48 14.89
N VAL A 152 -3.26 -26.22 14.74
CA VAL A 152 -3.55 -25.62 13.45
C VAL A 152 -2.55 -24.52 13.15
N LYS A 153 -2.09 -24.49 11.89
CA LYS A 153 -1.44 -23.35 11.26
C LYS A 153 -2.51 -22.51 10.57
N TRP A 154 -2.61 -21.24 10.94
CA TRP A 154 -3.55 -20.29 10.33
C TRP A 154 -2.97 -19.68 9.07
N VAL A 155 -3.79 -19.50 8.03
CA VAL A 155 -3.33 -18.95 6.74
C VAL A 155 -2.80 -17.53 6.94
N GLY A 156 -1.54 -17.33 6.55
CA GLY A 156 -0.91 -16.01 6.51
C GLY A 156 -0.44 -15.48 7.87
N PHE A 157 -0.58 -16.25 8.95
CA PHE A 157 -0.02 -15.93 10.27
C PHE A 157 1.35 -16.61 10.44
N ASP A 158 2.19 -16.09 11.34
CA ASP A 158 3.43 -16.77 11.72
C ASP A 158 3.18 -17.96 12.67
N ASP A 159 4.22 -18.74 12.99
CA ASP A 159 4.07 -19.97 13.77
C ASP A 159 3.74 -19.73 15.25
N SER A 160 3.97 -18.52 15.76
CA SER A 160 3.60 -18.12 17.13
C SER A 160 2.09 -18.12 17.36
N PHE A 161 1.29 -17.95 16.30
CA PHE A 161 -0.17 -18.02 16.36
C PHE A 161 -0.73 -19.45 16.25
N ASN A 162 0.12 -20.47 16.10
CA ASN A 162 -0.34 -21.86 16.04
C ASN A 162 -1.06 -22.24 17.34
N SER A 163 -2.29 -22.72 17.23
CA SER A 163 -3.14 -22.98 18.40
C SER A 163 -3.88 -24.31 18.30
N TRP A 164 -4.18 -24.87 19.47
CA TRP A 164 -5.00 -26.07 19.58
C TRP A 164 -6.47 -25.68 19.53
N ILE A 165 -7.20 -26.23 18.56
CA ILE A 165 -8.66 -26.08 18.45
C ILE A 165 -9.36 -27.42 18.65
N LYS A 166 -10.64 -27.37 19.05
CA LYS A 166 -11.49 -28.56 19.07
C LYS A 166 -11.80 -28.99 17.64
N ALA A 167 -11.73 -30.30 17.37
CA ALA A 167 -12.09 -30.83 16.05
C ALA A 167 -13.55 -30.50 15.66
N GLU A 168 -14.43 -30.37 16.66
CA GLU A 168 -15.85 -30.00 16.49
C GLU A 168 -16.08 -28.59 15.92
N TRP A 169 -15.08 -27.70 15.99
CA TRP A 169 -15.18 -26.33 15.47
C TRP A 169 -14.90 -26.24 13.97
N LEU A 170 -14.43 -27.32 13.35
CA LEU A 170 -14.29 -27.37 11.91
C LEU A 170 -15.68 -27.39 11.28
N LYS A 171 -16.01 -26.32 10.55
CA LYS A 171 -17.14 -26.36 9.61
C LYS A 171 -16.70 -27.18 8.41
N THR A 172 -17.31 -28.36 8.27
CA THR A 172 -17.22 -29.21 7.08
C THR A 172 -18.08 -28.66 5.96
#